data_AF-A0A6P0VBN0-F1
#
_entry.id   AF-A0A6P0VBN0-F1
#
_cell.length_a   1.000
_cell.length_b   1.000
_cell.length_c   1.000
_cell.angle_alpha   90.00
_cell.angle_beta   90.00
_cell.angle_gamma   90.00
#
_symmetry.space_group_name_H-M   'P 1'
#
loop_
_entity.id
_entity.type
_entity.pdbx_description
1 polymer ?
#
loop_
_entity_poly.entity_id
_entity_poly.type
_entity_poly.pdbx_seq_one_letter_code
_entity_poly.pdbx_strand_id
1 'polypeptide(L)' 'VLALGGSLPPMEVFKAFRGREPSTEPLLKHNGLVSAS' A
#
# COMPACT_ATOMS: atom_id res chain seq x y z
N VAL A 1 -7.21 -8.60 2.32
CA VAL A 1 -5.78 -9.04 2.32
C VAL A 1 -5.66 -10.48 2.84
N LEU A 2 -5.95 -10.76 4.11
CA LEU A 2 -5.66 -12.06 4.73
C LEU A 2 -6.39 -13.27 4.09
N ALA A 3 -7.62 -13.09 3.60
CA ALA A 3 -8.46 -14.19 3.10
C ALA A 3 -7.97 -14.83 1.78
N LEU A 4 -7.13 -14.15 0.99
CA LEU A 4 -6.75 -14.62 -0.35
C LEU A 4 -5.46 -15.46 -0.37
N GLY A 5 -4.70 -15.48 0.73
CA GLY A 5 -3.41 -16.17 0.78
C GLY A 5 -2.51 -15.78 -0.40
N GLY A 6 -1.91 -16.77 -1.06
CA GLY A 6 -1.09 -16.61 -2.27
C GLY A 6 -1.81 -16.92 -3.60
N SER A 7 -3.14 -17.01 -3.61
CA SER A 7 -3.91 -17.40 -4.80
C SER A 7 -4.05 -16.29 -5.85
N LEU A 8 -3.74 -15.05 -5.49
CA LEU A 8 -3.83 -13.87 -6.35
C LEU A 8 -2.53 -13.07 -6.27
N PRO A 9 -2.06 -12.44 -7.38
CA PRO A 9 -0.88 -11.58 -7.34
C PRO A 9 -1.01 -10.50 -6.25
N PRO A 10 0.03 -10.28 -5.43
CA PRO A 10 -0.05 -9.33 -4.31
C PRO A 10 -0.51 -7.92 -4.70
N MET A 11 -0.15 -7.46 -5.91
CA MET A 11 -0.58 -6.16 -6.42
C MET A 11 -2.10 -6.07 -6.60
N GLU A 12 -2.73 -7.12 -7.12
CA GLU A 12 -4.19 -7.18 -7.28
C GLU A 12 -4.89 -7.24 -5.92
N VAL A 13 -4.35 -8.01 -4.97
CA VAL A 13 -4.84 -8.04 -3.58
C VAL A 13 -4.77 -6.65 -2.95
N PHE A 14 -3.68 -5.92 -3.15
CA PHE A 14 -3.51 -4.57 -2.64
C PHE A 14 -4.54 -3.60 -3.24
N LYS A 15 -4.68 -3.59 -4.58
CA LYS A 15 -5.64 -2.72 -5.28
C LYS A 15 -7.08 -3.02 -4.85
N ALA A 16 -7.47 -4.29 -4.77
CA ALA A 16 -8.81 -4.68 -4.32
C ALA A 16 -9.12 -4.22 -2.89
N PHE A 17 -8.11 -4.20 -2.00
CA PHE A 17 -8.29 -3.76 -0.62
C PHE A 17 -8.20 -2.24 -0.44
N ARG A 18 -7.33 -1.55 -1.18
CA ARG A 18 -7.04 -0.11 -1.01
C ARG A 18 -7.74 0.79 -2.01
N GLY A 19 -8.32 0.23 -3.07
CA GLY A 19 -8.99 0.96 -4.16
C GLY A 19 -8.03 1.72 -5.09
N ARG A 20 -6.72 1.56 -4.93
CA ARG A 20 -5.68 2.25 -5.70
C ARG A 20 -4.35 1.51 -5.63
N GLU A 21 -3.41 1.90 -6.48
CA GLU A 21 -2.02 1.47 -6.40
C GLU A 21 -1.30 2.02 -5.14
N PRO A 22 -0.24 1.33 -4.67
CA PRO A 22 0.54 1.78 -3.53
C PRO A 22 1.28 3.09 -3.83
N SER A 23 1.54 3.87 -2.77
CA SER A 23 2.39 5.06 -2.81
C SER A 23 3.29 5.03 -1.58
N THR A 24 4.49 5.58 -1.70
CA THR A 24 5.46 5.73 -0.59
C THR A 24 5.08 6.85 0.37
N GLU A 25 4.18 7.76 -0.03
CA GLU A 25 3.79 8.93 0.77
C GLU A 25 3.31 8.59 2.20
N PRO A 26 2.42 7.59 2.44
CA PRO A 26 2.02 7.24 3.81
C PRO A 26 3.20 6.73 4.67
N LEU A 27 4.13 5.99 4.06
CA LEU A 27 5.34 5.52 4.76
C LEU A 27 6.18 6.72 5.20
N LEU A 28 6.43 7.67 4.30
CA LEU A 28 7.21 8.87 4.60
C LEU A 28 6.55 9.72 5.68
N LYS A 29 5.22 9.92 5.60
CA LYS A 29 4.42 10.63 6.62
C LYS A 29 4.58 10.03 8.01
N HIS A 30 4.45 8.70 8.14
CA HIS A 30 4.57 8.03 9.43
C HIS A 30 5.98 8.06 10.03
N ASN A 31 7.01 8.18 9.18
CA ASN A 31 8.40 8.26 9.64
C ASN A 31 8.91 9.70 9.79
N GLY A 32 8.06 10.71 9.57
CA GLY A 32 8.49 12.12 9.58
C GLY A 32 9.49 12.46 8.47
N LEU A 33 9.49 11.70 7.38
CA LEU A 33 10.41 11.83 6.24
C LEU A 33 9.79 12.58 5.05
N VAL A 34 8.63 13.20 5.24
CA VAL A 34 8.08 14.10 4.23
C VAL A 34 8.93 15.36 4.30
N SER A 35 9.66 15.65 3.23
CA SER A 35 10.45 16.87 3.13
C SER A 35 9.53 18.06 3.40
N ALA A 36 9.89 18.89 4.38
CA ALA A 36 9.25 20.18 4.58
C ALA A 36 9.55 21.01 3.32
N SER A 37 8.51 21.28 2.54
CA SER A 37 8.58 22.25 1.44
C SER A 37 8.62 23.66 2.00
#